data_AF-A0A519ZI15-F1
#
_entry.id   AF-A0A519ZI15-F1
#
_cell.length_a   1.000
_cell.length_b   1.000
_cell.length_c   1.000
_cell.angle_alpha   90.00
_cell.angle_beta   90.00
_cell.angle_gamma   90.00
#
_symmetry.space_group_name_H-M   'P 1'
#
loop_
_entity.id
_entity.type
_entity.pdbx_description
1 polymer ?
#
loop_
_entity_poly.entity_id
_entity_poly.type
_entity_poly.pdbx_seq_one_letter_code
_entity_poly.pdbx_strand_id
1 'polypeptide(L)'
;MTHPLLPRWSATRAGALISGLALASCLAVAAPAVTVTDAWIRATVPGQSGTGGFMTLTAQGQSLTLQGFSSSAAGTAELHEMAMDGDVMRMRPVASLPLPQGQAVELKPGGHHLMLMGLKAPLKAGTQVPLRLIYKDAKGKTVEQAVQLPVLSSAPAGKAGARPEVALGHEHHHHDH
;
A
#
# COMPACT_ATOMS: atom_id res chain seq x y z
N MET A 1 -67.01 32.16 54.45
CA MET A 1 -66.21 33.25 53.87
C MET A 1 -64.74 32.90 54.04
N THR A 2 -63.97 33.04 52.95
CA THR A 2 -62.52 33.26 52.89
C THR A 2 -61.56 32.18 53.44
N HIS A 3 -61.04 31.35 52.53
CA HIS A 3 -59.62 30.91 52.49
C HIS A 3 -58.67 32.15 52.51
N PRO A 4 -57.35 32.11 52.85
CA PRO A 4 -56.39 31.15 52.24
C PRO A 4 -54.99 30.90 52.91
N LEU A 5 -54.18 30.00 52.28
CA LEU A 5 -52.70 30.06 52.07
C LEU A 5 -51.75 29.91 53.30
N LEU A 6 -50.72 29.03 53.40
CA LEU A 6 -49.69 28.52 52.47
C LEU A 6 -48.90 27.33 53.12
N PRO A 7 -47.99 26.65 52.39
CA PRO A 7 -47.49 25.30 52.66
C PRO A 7 -46.15 25.26 53.42
N ARG A 8 -45.86 24.13 54.07
CA ARG A 8 -44.49 23.78 54.48
C ARG A 8 -44.15 22.39 53.96
N TRP A 9 -43.24 22.38 52.99
CA TRP A 9 -42.55 21.20 52.50
C TRP A 9 -41.71 20.56 53.61
N SER A 10 -41.65 19.23 53.62
CA SER A 10 -40.46 18.49 54.03
C SER A 10 -40.41 17.16 53.30
N ALA A 11 -39.21 16.88 52.81
CA ALA A 11 -38.82 15.81 51.90
C ALA A 11 -39.04 14.40 52.48
N THR A 12 -38.88 13.36 51.64
CA THR A 12 -37.87 12.30 51.85
C THR A 12 -38.02 11.12 50.87
N ARG A 13 -36.89 10.81 50.22
CA ARG A 13 -36.40 9.53 49.63
C ARG A 13 -37.03 9.01 48.33
N ALA A 14 -36.29 9.02 47.23
CA ALA A 14 -35.19 8.12 46.84
C ALA A 14 -35.68 6.83 46.18
N GLY A 15 -35.27 6.61 44.93
CA GLY A 15 -35.36 5.31 44.25
C GLY A 15 -35.23 5.42 42.73
N ALA A 16 -34.04 5.04 42.23
CA ALA A 16 -33.69 4.41 40.95
C ALA A 16 -34.67 4.55 39.76
N LEU A 17 -34.22 4.80 38.53
CA LEU A 17 -33.40 3.87 37.75
C LEU A 17 -32.68 4.63 36.63
N ILE A 18 -31.35 4.64 36.65
CA ILE A 18 -30.54 5.11 35.52
C ILE A 18 -30.49 3.94 34.53
N SER A 19 -31.37 3.97 33.53
CA SER A 19 -31.32 3.03 32.41
C SER A 19 -30.14 3.42 31.51
N GLY A 20 -28.97 2.81 31.78
CA GLY A 20 -27.76 2.99 31.00
C GLY A 20 -27.92 2.34 29.63
N LEU A 21 -28.30 3.12 28.63
CA LEU A 21 -28.31 2.70 27.23
C LEU A 21 -26.85 2.59 26.74
N ALA A 22 -26.28 1.40 26.87
CA ALA A 22 -24.97 1.07 26.32
C ALA A 22 -25.05 1.09 24.79
N LEU A 23 -24.70 2.22 24.18
CA LEU A 23 -24.45 2.34 22.75
C LEU A 23 -23.21 1.49 22.41
N ALA A 24 -23.44 0.25 22.01
CA ALA A 24 -22.45 -0.58 21.35
C ALA A 24 -22.16 0.02 19.98
N SER A 25 -21.21 0.95 19.92
CA SER A 25 -20.66 1.47 18.68
C SER A 25 -19.91 0.35 17.98
N CYS A 26 -20.60 -0.34 17.07
CA CYS A 26 -20.00 -1.29 16.16
C CYS A 26 -19.00 -0.53 15.27
N LEU A 27 -17.71 -0.63 15.59
CA LEU A 27 -16.63 -0.19 14.71
C LEU A 27 -16.67 -1.09 13.47
N ALA A 28 -17.42 -0.67 12.45
CA ALA A 28 -17.38 -1.28 11.14
C ALA A 28 -15.97 -1.08 10.56
N VAL A 29 -15.14 -2.12 10.68
CA VAL A 29 -13.88 -2.21 9.95
C VAL A 29 -14.25 -2.29 8.46
N ALA A 30 -14.18 -1.16 7.77
CA ALA A 30 -14.37 -1.13 6.33
C ALA A 30 -13.32 -2.05 5.70
N ALA A 31 -13.77 -3.03 4.91
CA ALA A 31 -12.88 -3.91 4.15
C ALA A 31 -11.93 -3.06 3.28
N PRO A 32 -10.67 -3.50 3.07
CA PRO A 32 -9.72 -2.75 2.26
C PRO A 32 -10.30 -2.53 0.87
N ALA A 33 -10.26 -1.28 0.39
CA ALA A 33 -10.77 -0.95 -0.94
C ALA A 33 -9.95 -1.65 -2.05
N VAL A 34 -8.71 -2.05 -1.74
CA VAL A 34 -7.81 -2.76 -2.64
C VAL A 34 -7.18 -3.93 -1.91
N THR A 35 -7.35 -5.14 -2.44
CA THR A 35 -6.59 -6.31 -2.01
C THR A 35 -5.16 -6.21 -2.55
N VAL A 36 -4.18 -6.37 -1.66
CA VAL A 36 -2.75 -6.33 -1.98
C VAL A 36 -2.17 -7.71 -1.72
N THR A 37 -1.68 -8.38 -2.77
CA THR A 37 -1.05 -9.71 -2.67
C THR A 37 0.35 -9.68 -3.25
N ASP A 38 1.14 -10.72 -2.96
CA ASP A 38 2.49 -10.91 -3.50
C ASP A 38 3.39 -9.68 -3.30
N ALA A 39 3.16 -8.94 -2.23
CA ALA A 39 3.81 -7.66 -1.99
C ALA A 39 5.17 -7.86 -1.34
N TRP A 40 6.21 -7.26 -1.90
CA TRP A 40 7.56 -7.30 -1.38
C TRP A 40 8.39 -6.11 -1.87
N ILE A 41 9.45 -5.79 -1.12
CA ILE A 41 10.45 -4.80 -1.51
C ILE A 41 11.79 -5.50 -1.69
N ARG A 42 12.53 -5.10 -2.71
CA ARG A 42 13.87 -5.64 -2.93
C ARG A 42 14.84 -5.12 -1.87
N ALA A 43 15.59 -6.02 -1.26
CA ALA A 43 16.67 -5.66 -0.36
C ALA A 43 17.70 -4.77 -1.07
N THR A 44 18.20 -3.76 -0.34
CA THR A 44 19.17 -2.81 -0.88
C THR A 44 20.59 -3.36 -0.76
N VAL A 45 21.41 -3.10 -1.77
CA VAL A 45 22.85 -3.35 -1.69
C VAL A 45 23.53 -2.16 -0.99
N PRO A 46 24.60 -2.35 -0.19
CA PRO A 46 25.33 -1.22 0.41
C PRO A 46 25.71 -0.16 -0.64
N GLY A 47 25.42 1.11 -0.33
CA GLY A 47 25.66 2.24 -1.24
C GLY A 47 24.48 2.61 -2.14
N GLN A 48 23.43 1.80 -2.22
CA GLN A 48 22.20 2.16 -2.95
C GLN A 48 21.31 3.09 -2.12
N SER A 49 20.88 4.19 -2.74
CA SER A 49 19.97 5.18 -2.15
C SER A 49 18.50 4.97 -2.53
N GLY A 50 18.19 3.93 -3.31
CA GLY A 50 16.83 3.57 -3.70
C GLY A 50 16.65 2.09 -4.00
N THR A 51 15.39 1.64 -4.02
CA THR A 51 15.02 0.25 -4.33
C THR A 51 13.61 0.14 -4.91
N GLY A 52 13.35 -0.99 -5.56
CA GLY A 52 12.03 -1.32 -6.14
C GLY A 52 11.14 -2.11 -5.17
N GLY A 53 9.85 -1.83 -5.23
CA GLY A 53 8.77 -2.60 -4.59
C GLY A 53 7.78 -3.14 -5.62
N PHE A 54 7.25 -4.32 -5.34
CA PHE A 54 6.43 -5.10 -6.25
C PHE A 54 5.24 -5.66 -5.49
N MET A 55 4.08 -5.77 -6.14
CA MET A 55 2.84 -6.24 -5.54
C MET A 55 1.77 -6.44 -6.62
N THR A 56 0.74 -7.20 -6.31
CA THR A 56 -0.47 -7.27 -7.12
C THR A 56 -1.59 -6.51 -6.42
N LEU A 57 -2.25 -5.61 -7.14
CA LEU A 57 -3.34 -4.77 -6.64
C LEU A 57 -4.65 -5.19 -7.30
N THR A 58 -5.67 -5.48 -6.51
CA THR A 58 -7.02 -5.77 -7.03
C THR A 58 -8.04 -4.86 -6.33
N ALA A 59 -8.63 -3.94 -7.09
CA ALA A 59 -9.66 -3.04 -6.55
C ALA A 59 -10.97 -3.80 -6.30
N GLN A 60 -11.53 -3.66 -5.09
CA GLN A 60 -12.75 -4.33 -4.68
C GLN A 60 -13.93 -3.36 -4.64
N GLY A 61 -15.09 -3.81 -5.12
CA GLY A 61 -16.35 -3.07 -5.07
C GLY A 61 -16.49 -1.90 -6.06
N GLN A 62 -15.39 -1.24 -6.46
CA GLN A 62 -15.39 -0.15 -7.45
C GLN A 62 -14.03 -0.01 -8.14
N SER A 63 -14.00 0.68 -9.29
CA SER A 63 -12.76 1.07 -9.95
C SER A 63 -12.10 2.23 -9.19
N LEU A 64 -10.78 2.17 -9.09
CA LEU A 64 -9.96 3.18 -8.41
C LEU A 64 -8.82 3.61 -9.33
N THR A 65 -8.14 4.69 -8.96
CA THR A 65 -6.88 5.09 -9.60
C THR A 65 -5.82 5.21 -8.52
N LEU A 66 -4.76 4.43 -8.61
CA LEU A 66 -3.57 4.60 -7.76
C LEU A 66 -2.88 5.90 -8.14
N GLN A 67 -2.73 6.82 -7.20
CA GLN A 67 -2.07 8.11 -7.37
C GLN A 67 -0.60 8.06 -6.94
N GLY A 68 -0.22 7.07 -6.13
CA GLY A 68 1.15 6.90 -5.68
C GLY A 68 1.23 6.29 -4.30
N PHE A 69 2.36 6.53 -3.64
CA PHE A 69 2.74 5.89 -2.41
C PHE A 69 3.35 6.88 -1.42
N SER A 70 3.34 6.52 -0.13
CA SER A 70 4.21 7.15 0.85
C SER A 70 4.79 6.13 1.81
N SER A 71 6.01 6.36 2.29
CA SER A 71 6.66 5.51 3.29
C SER A 71 7.55 6.36 4.17
N SER A 72 7.62 6.02 5.47
CA SER A 72 8.55 6.67 6.39
C SER A 72 10.01 6.24 6.16
N ALA A 73 10.25 5.14 5.44
CA ALA A 73 11.58 4.57 5.19
C ALA A 73 12.37 5.30 4.11
N ALA A 74 11.70 6.09 3.27
CA ALA A 74 12.28 6.78 2.12
C ALA A 74 11.90 8.27 2.16
N GLY A 75 12.68 9.12 1.48
CA GLY A 75 12.31 10.52 1.23
C GLY A 75 11.17 10.63 0.22
N THR A 76 11.17 9.75 -0.79
CA THR A 76 10.21 9.77 -1.89
C THR A 76 9.79 8.35 -2.25
N ALA A 77 8.52 8.15 -2.58
CA ALA A 77 7.94 6.89 -3.03
C ALA A 77 7.10 7.15 -4.29
N GLU A 78 7.58 6.68 -5.44
CA GLU A 78 7.00 6.98 -6.75
C GLU A 78 6.51 5.71 -7.44
N LEU A 79 5.53 5.86 -8.32
CA LEU A 79 5.15 4.81 -9.26
C LEU A 79 5.95 5.02 -10.54
N HIS A 80 6.65 3.98 -10.99
CA HIS A 80 7.48 4.01 -12.21
C HIS A 80 6.99 2.94 -13.19
N GLU A 81 7.29 3.12 -14.47
CA GLU A 81 7.10 2.16 -15.54
C GLU A 81 8.38 1.97 -16.36
N MET A 82 8.46 0.87 -17.11
CA MET A 82 9.46 0.70 -18.15
C MET A 82 8.85 1.10 -19.49
N ALA A 83 9.38 2.14 -20.13
CA ALA A 83 8.95 2.58 -21.44
C ALA A 83 10.11 2.50 -22.44
N MET A 84 9.81 2.19 -23.70
CA MET A 84 10.79 2.30 -24.79
C MET A 84 11.00 3.78 -25.12
N ASP A 85 12.26 4.19 -25.15
CA ASP A 85 12.72 5.52 -25.53
C ASP A 85 13.73 5.33 -26.66
N GLY A 86 13.22 5.26 -27.90
CA GLY A 86 13.96 4.72 -29.03
C GLY A 86 14.21 3.22 -28.85
N ASP A 87 15.46 2.79 -29.03
CA ASP A 87 15.90 1.40 -28.83
C ASP A 87 16.28 1.07 -27.38
N VAL A 88 16.10 2.01 -26.44
CA VAL A 88 16.50 1.83 -25.03
C VAL A 88 15.27 1.77 -24.14
N MET A 89 15.18 0.70 -23.34
CA MET A 89 14.18 0.61 -22.28
C MET A 89 14.59 1.48 -21.09
N ARG A 90 13.77 2.46 -20.74
CA ARG A 90 14.01 3.41 -19.64
C ARG A 90 12.95 3.32 -18.55
N MET A 91 13.37 3.49 -17.31
CA MET A 91 12.48 3.72 -16.17
C MET A 91 11.98 5.16 -16.20
N ARG A 92 10.67 5.36 -16.08
CA ARG A 92 10.05 6.69 -16.02
C ARG A 92 8.98 6.75 -14.92
N PRO A 93 8.89 7.84 -14.14
CA PRO A 93 7.79 8.04 -13.21
C PRO A 93 6.46 8.22 -13.95
N VAL A 94 5.41 7.65 -13.39
CA VAL A 94 4.03 7.80 -13.86
C VAL A 94 3.18 8.41 -12.77
N ALA A 95 2.32 9.36 -13.15
CA ALA A 95 1.52 10.12 -12.20
C ALA A 95 0.41 9.29 -11.54
N SER A 96 -0.09 8.27 -12.25
CA SER A 96 -1.17 7.42 -11.74
C SER A 96 -1.30 6.11 -12.53
N LEU A 97 -1.97 5.13 -11.93
CA LEU A 97 -2.28 3.85 -12.55
C LEU A 97 -3.75 3.47 -12.33
N PRO A 98 -4.54 3.27 -13.39
CA PRO A 98 -5.91 2.78 -13.27
C PRO A 98 -5.94 1.40 -12.63
N LEU A 99 -6.86 1.20 -11.69
CA LEU A 99 -7.18 -0.08 -11.06
C LEU A 99 -8.65 -0.42 -11.35
N PRO A 100 -8.94 -1.11 -12.46
CA PRO A 100 -10.29 -1.51 -12.79
C PRO A 100 -10.84 -2.46 -11.71
N GLN A 101 -12.14 -2.32 -11.39
CA GLN A 101 -12.79 -3.18 -10.41
C GLN A 101 -12.62 -4.66 -10.75
N GLY A 102 -12.20 -5.46 -9.77
CA GLY A 102 -12.08 -6.91 -9.89
C GLY A 102 -10.94 -7.40 -10.79
N GLN A 103 -10.17 -6.48 -11.38
CA GLN A 103 -9.00 -6.84 -12.18
C GLN A 103 -7.72 -6.70 -11.35
N ALA A 104 -6.88 -7.73 -11.44
CA ALA A 104 -5.55 -7.71 -10.85
C ALA A 104 -4.59 -6.91 -11.73
N VAL A 105 -3.96 -5.90 -11.15
CA VAL A 105 -2.91 -5.09 -11.77
C VAL A 105 -1.59 -5.41 -11.08
N GLU A 106 -0.64 -5.95 -11.85
CA GLU A 106 0.66 -6.38 -11.34
C GLU A 106 1.68 -5.24 -11.41
N LEU A 107 2.29 -4.92 -10.27
CA LEU A 107 3.51 -4.15 -10.17
C LEU A 107 4.69 -5.13 -10.06
N LYS A 108 5.48 -5.26 -11.13
CA LYS A 108 6.50 -6.30 -11.29
C LYS A 108 7.80 -5.78 -11.92
N PRO A 109 8.93 -6.49 -11.73
CA PRO A 109 10.17 -6.16 -12.43
C PRO A 109 9.95 -6.11 -13.95
N GLY A 110 10.43 -5.06 -14.61
CA GLY A 110 10.27 -4.88 -16.05
C GLY A 110 8.94 -4.24 -16.49
N GLY A 111 8.01 -3.96 -15.57
CA GLY A 111 6.76 -3.25 -15.84
C GLY A 111 6.55 -2.08 -14.89
N HIS A 112 5.31 -1.84 -14.48
CA HIS A 112 5.02 -0.88 -13.41
C HIS A 112 5.60 -1.36 -12.08
N HIS A 113 6.14 -0.45 -11.27
CA HIS A 113 6.68 -0.80 -9.96
C HIS A 113 6.74 0.42 -9.03
N LEU A 114 6.78 0.16 -7.73
CA LEU A 114 7.09 1.19 -6.73
C LEU A 114 8.60 1.44 -6.74
N MET A 115 9.01 2.71 -6.77
CA MET A 115 10.40 3.12 -6.57
C MET A 115 10.50 3.93 -5.27
N LEU A 116 11.27 3.43 -4.31
CA LEU A 116 11.63 4.15 -3.09
C LEU A 116 12.98 4.82 -3.30
N MET A 117 13.06 6.13 -3.08
CA MET A 117 14.28 6.92 -3.24
C MET A 117 14.59 7.74 -1.98
N GLY A 118 15.88 8.02 -1.77
CA GLY A 118 16.34 8.72 -0.57
C GLY A 118 16.10 7.86 0.68
N LEU A 119 16.49 6.59 0.61
CA LEU A 119 16.36 5.67 1.73
C LEU A 119 17.12 6.19 2.95
N LYS A 120 16.45 6.23 4.10
CA LYS A 120 17.04 6.72 5.36
C LYS A 120 17.99 5.71 5.99
N ALA A 121 17.82 4.43 5.66
CA ALA A 121 18.69 3.34 6.08
C ALA A 121 18.63 2.21 5.03
N PRO A 122 19.67 1.36 4.95
CA PRO A 122 19.64 0.15 4.12
C PRO A 122 18.48 -0.77 4.51
N LEU A 123 17.75 -1.28 3.52
CA LEU A 123 16.67 -2.24 3.70
C LEU A 123 17.23 -3.67 3.58
N LYS A 124 17.33 -4.35 4.72
CA LYS A 124 17.85 -5.72 4.81
C LYS A 124 16.74 -6.74 4.59
N ALA A 125 17.06 -7.87 3.96
CA ALA A 125 16.11 -8.97 3.82
C ALA A 125 15.61 -9.45 5.20
N GLY A 126 14.33 -9.80 5.27
CA GLY A 126 13.66 -10.22 6.51
C GLY A 126 13.09 -9.08 7.36
N THR A 127 13.33 -7.81 7.00
CA THR A 127 12.64 -6.68 7.63
C THR A 127 11.31 -6.38 6.95
N GLN A 128 10.53 -5.47 7.52
CA GLN A 128 9.29 -4.96 6.93
C GLN A 128 9.36 -3.44 6.77
N VAL A 129 8.74 -2.93 5.70
CA VAL A 129 8.64 -1.50 5.41
C VAL A 129 7.17 -1.09 5.45
N PRO A 130 6.81 -0.08 6.26
CA PRO A 130 5.46 0.48 6.22
C PRO A 130 5.28 1.29 4.93
N LEU A 131 4.20 1.03 4.22
CA LEU A 131 3.84 1.70 2.98
C LEU A 131 2.37 2.12 3.04
N ARG A 132 2.05 3.32 2.59
CA ARG A 132 0.69 3.75 2.33
C ARG A 132 0.47 3.85 0.84
N LEU A 133 -0.58 3.19 0.35
CA LEU A 133 -1.06 3.33 -1.02
C LEU A 133 -2.13 4.42 -1.03
N ILE A 134 -2.03 5.34 -1.98
CA ILE A 134 -2.92 6.49 -2.12
C ILE A 134 -3.73 6.29 -3.39
N TYR A 135 -5.05 6.19 -3.24
CA TYR A 135 -5.98 5.98 -4.34
C TYR A 135 -6.94 7.16 -4.47
N LYS A 136 -7.52 7.29 -5.66
CA LYS A 136 -8.65 8.17 -5.95
C LYS A 136 -9.81 7.32 -6.44
N ASP A 137 -10.98 7.48 -5.84
CA ASP A 137 -12.19 6.80 -6.29
C ASP A 137 -12.85 7.51 -7.48
N ALA A 138 -13.91 6.91 -8.04
CA ALA A 138 -14.66 7.47 -9.16
C ALA A 138 -15.32 8.82 -8.85
N LYS A 139 -15.52 9.17 -7.57
CA LYS A 139 -16.05 10.46 -7.11
C LYS A 139 -14.94 11.47 -6.81
N GLY A 140 -13.68 11.09 -7.04
CA GLY A 140 -12.52 11.94 -6.78
C GLY A 140 -12.06 11.99 -5.33
N LYS A 141 -12.63 11.17 -4.44
CA LYS A 141 -12.21 11.10 -3.03
C LYS A 141 -10.90 10.34 -2.91
N THR A 142 -9.98 10.90 -2.12
CA THR A 142 -8.73 10.23 -1.76
C THR A 142 -8.97 9.16 -0.70
N VAL A 143 -8.42 7.97 -0.93
CA VAL A 143 -8.45 6.82 -0.01
C VAL A 143 -7.02 6.38 0.23
N GLU A 144 -6.63 6.22 1.49
CA GLU A 144 -5.32 5.69 1.86
C GLU A 144 -5.43 4.30 2.48
N GLN A 145 -4.51 3.42 2.12
CA GLN A 145 -4.40 2.09 2.72
C GLN A 145 -2.98 1.84 3.20
N ALA A 146 -2.82 1.64 4.51
CA ALA A 146 -1.55 1.25 5.09
C ALA A 146 -1.34 -0.26 4.97
N VAL A 147 -0.12 -0.66 4.57
CA VAL A 147 0.33 -2.05 4.46
C VAL A 147 1.77 -2.16 4.95
N GLN A 148 2.20 -3.36 5.31
CA GLN A 148 3.60 -3.65 5.61
C GLN A 148 4.14 -4.62 4.55
N LEU A 149 5.20 -4.22 3.87
CA LEU A 149 5.82 -5.04 2.82
C LEU A 149 7.07 -5.72 3.38
N PRO A 150 7.19 -7.06 3.26
CA PRO A 150 8.42 -7.75 3.58
C PRO A 150 9.53 -7.37 2.59
N VAL A 151 10.75 -7.25 3.11
CA VAL A 151 11.94 -7.03 2.30
C VAL A 151 12.56 -8.39 1.97
N LEU A 152 12.74 -8.67 0.67
CA LEU A 152 13.29 -9.93 0.17
C LEU A 152 14.50 -9.68 -0.75
N SER A 153 15.46 -10.60 -0.76
CA SER A 153 16.63 -10.52 -1.65
C SER A 153 16.27 -10.71 -3.13
N SER A 154 15.21 -11.48 -3.40
CA SER A 154 14.71 -11.81 -4.73
C SER A 154 13.19 -12.03 -4.69
N ALA A 155 12.57 -12.11 -5.88
CA ALA A 155 11.15 -12.39 -5.99
C ALA A 155 10.79 -13.72 -5.29
N PRO A 156 9.61 -13.81 -4.64
CA PRO A 156 9.12 -15.07 -4.07
C PRO A 156 9.06 -16.17 -5.13
N ALA A 157 9.37 -17.41 -4.73
CA ALA A 157 9.51 -18.57 -5.61
C ALA A 157 8.26 -19.01 -6.40
N GLY A 158 7.16 -18.24 -6.36
CA GLY A 158 5.92 -18.52 -7.10
C GLY A 158 5.73 -17.72 -8.40
N LYS A 159 6.51 -16.66 -8.65
CA LYS A 159 6.36 -15.80 -9.84
C LYS A 159 7.67 -15.14 -10.26
N ALA A 160 8.68 -15.96 -10.58
CA ALA A 160 9.80 -15.48 -11.38
C ALA A 160 9.24 -15.16 -12.79
N GLY A 161 8.86 -13.88 -13.00
CA GLY A 161 8.62 -13.37 -14.34
C GLY A 161 9.81 -13.74 -15.22
N ALA A 162 9.52 -14.36 -16.37
CA ALA A 162 10.50 -14.87 -17.31
C ALA A 162 11.65 -13.88 -17.50
N ARG A 163 12.84 -14.25 -17.03
CA ARG A 163 14.08 -13.70 -17.59
C ARG A 163 14.05 -14.09 -19.08
N PRO A 164 14.25 -13.16 -20.03
CA PRO A 164 14.83 -13.59 -21.28
C PRO A 164 16.20 -14.16 -20.90
N GLU A 165 16.33 -15.49 -21.02
CA GLU A 165 17.61 -16.15 -21.05
C GLU A 165 18.35 -15.57 -22.26
N VAL A 166 19.17 -14.55 -22.02
CA VAL A 166 20.22 -14.19 -22.96
C VAL A 166 21.21 -15.35 -22.94
N ALA A 167 20.99 -16.31 -23.84
CA ALA A 167 21.97 -17.29 -24.24
C ALA A 167 23.14 -16.56 -24.90
N LEU A 168 24.04 -16.00 -24.08
CA LEU A 168 25.36 -15.61 -24.51
C LEU A 168 26.17 -16.89 -24.66
N GLY A 169 26.19 -17.42 -25.88
CA GLY A 169 27.14 -18.46 -26.28
C GLY A 169 28.55 -18.00 -25.97
N HIS A 170 29.21 -18.68 -25.04
CA HIS A 170 30.64 -18.57 -24.85
C HIS A 170 31.33 -19.45 -25.90
N GLU A 171 31.66 -18.84 -27.03
CA GLU A 171 32.56 -19.41 -28.03
C GLU A 171 33.99 -19.31 -27.49
N HIS A 172 34.49 -20.40 -26.91
CA HIS A 172 35.89 -20.54 -26.58
C HIS A 172 36.68 -20.85 -27.85
N HIS A 173 37.23 -19.83 -28.51
CA HIS A 173 38.24 -20.00 -29.55
C HIS A 173 39.58 -20.37 -28.88
N HIS A 174 39.91 -21.66 -28.92
CA HIS A 174 41.25 -22.17 -28.68
C HIS A 174 42.05 -21.98 -29.98
N HIS A 175 43.01 -21.06 -30.00
CA HIS A 175 44.06 -21.04 -31.02
C HIS A 175 45.34 -21.56 -30.38
N ASP A 176 45.70 -22.77 -30.79
CA ASP A 176 46.99 -23.41 -30.57
C ASP A 176 47.83 -23.12 -31.83
N HIS A 177 49.01 -22.51 -31.64
CA HIS A 177 50.07 -22.42 -32.64
C HIS A 177 51.43 -22.34 -31.93
#